data_AF-A0A9N8DD84-F1
#
_entry.id   AF-A0A9N8DD84-F1
#
_cell.length_a   1.000
_cell.length_b   1.000
_cell.length_c   1.000
_cell.angle_alpha   90.00
_cell.angle_beta   90.00
_cell.angle_gamma   90.00
#
_symmetry.space_group_name_H-M   'P 1'
#
loop_
_entity.id
_entity.type
_entity.pdbx_description
1 polymer ?
#
loop_
_entity_poly.entity_id
_entity_poly.type
_entity_poly.pdbx_seq_one_letter_code
_entity_poly.pdbx_strand_id
1 'polypeptide(L)'
;MCRSTTLTTTSDDRYDYETPWDEEGPPPEDREVPGWRGDPSETHSDWTIEIVARRRNGNDEVQVYHVHKYLLSCGQRSSSYFAKLFQSSFAESQACTSRIELDPLAAKAFPNMLDFLYYGTHYFGMRWMRWHVKEFVGKDVSLGTLDVYYRHAKLFHNQEMLDILTRYIGQNFLEIPPTSSIVKTVDPRLWLGALEWTTTNDKNFATDQRNDDDKATAISLHWSQIVSEMDIQDMDLALWEELTAVGRMPVVNTLVALDLCQLEERVRRGHDNANQDAGRNITSLQERCTTALSKTWDLVASGDKETRKLLEDQTPSFLVDLNEKTLKESQKDLEGRYEAMLMEEKLSHKVTRGKLSKEEQKRRSAERLAILARDQAVKAKLELERLKLELAATEIAVKQAQEYAARNATLLLQSELDELNWTKRELRKARKILRRIRVVPQEETTYIGSGQLPMELIDQLVYTEQSQKALLYKVQGTYRPLMYYSNDQD
;
A
#
# COMPACT_ATOMS: atom_id res chain seq x y z
N MET A 1 -52.28 30.58 -12.21
CA MET A 1 -52.66 29.85 -10.98
C MET A 1 -52.14 28.42 -11.10
N CYS A 2 -50.92 28.16 -10.64
CA CYS A 2 -50.35 26.82 -10.61
C CYS A 2 -50.81 26.10 -9.34
N ARG A 3 -51.49 24.96 -9.48
CA ARG A 3 -51.80 24.07 -8.35
C ARG A 3 -50.63 23.12 -8.17
N SER A 4 -49.97 23.24 -7.03
CA SER A 4 -48.97 22.30 -6.55
C SER A 4 -49.67 21.03 -6.08
N THR A 5 -49.32 19.88 -6.66
CA THR A 5 -49.78 18.56 -6.22
C THR A 5 -48.62 17.90 -5.48
N THR A 6 -48.69 17.91 -4.16
CA THR A 6 -47.76 17.17 -3.28
C THR A 6 -48.06 15.68 -3.37
N LEU A 7 -47.17 14.93 -4.01
CA LEU A 7 -47.11 13.47 -3.96
C LEU A 7 -46.46 13.06 -2.64
N THR A 8 -47.25 12.52 -1.73
CA THR A 8 -46.77 11.79 -0.55
C THR A 8 -46.25 10.43 -0.99
N THR A 9 -44.93 10.24 -0.98
CA THR A 9 -44.29 8.93 -1.12
C THR A 9 -44.40 8.18 0.21
N THR A 10 -45.29 7.19 0.28
CA THR A 10 -45.31 6.18 1.34
C THR A 10 -44.19 5.18 1.10
N SER A 11 -43.13 5.24 1.92
CA SER A 11 -41.96 4.37 1.86
C SER A 11 -42.18 3.07 2.64
N ASP A 12 -43.13 2.24 2.22
CA ASP A 12 -43.37 0.94 2.87
C ASP A 12 -43.70 -0.17 1.86
N ASP A 13 -42.89 -0.25 0.79
CA ASP A 13 -42.83 -1.42 -0.10
C ASP A 13 -41.64 -2.31 0.33
N ARG A 14 -41.71 -2.89 1.52
CA ARG A 14 -40.98 -4.14 1.78
C ARG A 14 -41.72 -5.25 1.05
N TYR A 15 -41.35 -5.47 -0.21
CA TYR A 15 -41.65 -6.72 -0.89
C TYR A 15 -41.05 -7.85 -0.07
N ASP A 16 -41.92 -8.64 0.57
CA ASP A 16 -41.58 -9.82 1.33
C ASP A 16 -41.18 -10.92 0.34
N TYR A 17 -39.90 -10.92 -0.07
CA TYR A 17 -39.32 -11.85 -1.04
C TYR A 17 -39.03 -13.25 -0.44
N GLU A 18 -39.54 -13.56 0.75
CA GLU A 18 -39.27 -14.81 1.47
C GLU A 18 -40.21 -15.97 1.10
N THR A 19 -41.07 -15.84 0.09
CA THR A 19 -41.82 -17.00 -0.41
C THR A 19 -40.85 -18.00 -1.06
N PRO A 20 -40.64 -19.21 -0.50
CA PRO A 20 -39.72 -20.20 -1.06
C PRO A 20 -40.21 -20.66 -2.43
N TRP A 21 -39.36 -20.53 -3.45
CA TRP A 21 -39.66 -20.81 -4.85
C TRP A 21 -39.89 -22.29 -5.19
N ASP A 22 -39.84 -23.17 -4.18
CA ASP A 22 -39.91 -24.62 -4.37
C ASP A 22 -41.35 -25.14 -4.54
N GLU A 23 -42.39 -24.29 -4.40
CA GLU A 23 -43.80 -24.73 -4.48
C GLU A 23 -44.51 -24.44 -5.82
N GLU A 24 -43.91 -23.68 -6.74
CA GLU A 24 -44.48 -23.56 -8.10
C GLU A 24 -44.00 -24.75 -8.95
N GLY A 25 -44.91 -25.70 -9.19
CA GLY A 25 -44.66 -26.85 -10.07
C GLY A 25 -44.15 -26.42 -11.46
N PRO A 26 -43.50 -27.33 -12.21
CA PRO A 26 -42.90 -27.01 -13.50
C PRO A 26 -43.93 -26.32 -14.42
N PRO A 27 -43.57 -25.23 -15.10
CA PRO A 27 -44.48 -24.56 -16.01
C PRO A 27 -44.97 -25.58 -17.07
N PRO A 28 -46.25 -25.50 -17.48
CA PRO A 28 -46.81 -26.42 -18.45
C PRO A 28 -45.97 -26.43 -19.74
N GLU A 29 -45.59 -27.63 -20.19
CA GLU A 29 -44.62 -27.87 -21.29
C GLU A 29 -45.06 -27.32 -22.66
N ASP A 30 -46.32 -26.92 -22.80
CA ASP A 30 -46.93 -26.58 -24.10
C ASP A 30 -46.93 -25.08 -24.44
N ARG A 31 -46.30 -24.21 -23.63
CA ARG A 31 -46.17 -22.80 -24.00
C ARG A 31 -44.93 -22.62 -24.87
N GLU A 32 -45.14 -22.32 -26.15
CA GLU A 32 -44.08 -21.81 -27.03
C GLU A 32 -43.52 -20.51 -26.45
N VAL A 33 -42.39 -20.62 -25.74
CA VAL A 33 -41.66 -19.46 -25.22
C VAL A 33 -40.87 -18.89 -26.41
N PRO A 34 -41.05 -17.59 -26.75
CA PRO A 34 -40.30 -16.98 -27.83
C PRO A 34 -38.81 -17.17 -27.59
N GLY A 35 -38.10 -17.78 -28.54
CA GLY A 35 -36.65 -17.99 -28.47
C GLY A 35 -35.87 -16.87 -29.14
N TRP A 36 -34.62 -16.65 -28.73
CA TRP A 36 -33.70 -15.75 -29.47
C TRP A 36 -32.86 -16.50 -30.51
N ARG A 37 -32.81 -17.83 -30.41
CA ARG A 37 -32.13 -18.70 -31.37
C ARG A 37 -33.13 -19.08 -32.47
N GLY A 38 -33.03 -18.45 -33.63
CA GLY A 38 -33.90 -18.74 -34.77
C GLY A 38 -33.86 -17.65 -35.83
N ASP A 39 -34.62 -17.84 -36.91
CA ASP A 39 -34.85 -16.77 -37.87
C ASP A 39 -35.60 -15.62 -37.19
N PRO A 40 -35.13 -14.37 -37.25
CA PRO A 40 -35.78 -13.21 -36.62
C PRO A 40 -37.24 -13.03 -37.05
N SER A 41 -37.57 -13.42 -38.27
CA SER A 41 -38.93 -13.34 -38.82
C SER A 41 -39.88 -14.38 -38.22
N GLU A 42 -39.35 -15.55 -37.83
CA GLU A 42 -40.09 -16.62 -37.17
C GLU A 42 -40.19 -16.39 -35.67
N THR A 43 -39.13 -15.88 -35.05
CA THR A 43 -39.11 -15.61 -33.60
C THR A 43 -39.83 -14.33 -33.22
N HIS A 44 -40.10 -13.44 -34.19
CA HIS A 44 -40.64 -12.09 -33.99
C HIS A 44 -39.70 -11.15 -33.24
N SER A 45 -38.39 -11.29 -33.45
CA SER A 45 -37.38 -10.42 -32.84
C SER A 45 -37.53 -8.97 -33.32
N ASP A 46 -37.58 -8.03 -32.38
CA ASP A 46 -37.81 -6.60 -32.63
C ASP A 46 -36.57 -5.73 -32.38
N TRP A 47 -35.43 -6.37 -32.09
CA TRP A 47 -34.16 -5.69 -31.88
C TRP A 47 -32.95 -6.55 -32.28
N THR A 48 -31.89 -5.88 -32.72
CA THR A 48 -30.62 -6.51 -33.07
C THR A 48 -29.51 -6.03 -32.13
N ILE A 49 -28.71 -6.95 -31.60
CA ILE A 49 -27.54 -6.65 -30.78
C ILE A 49 -26.29 -7.14 -31.53
N GLU A 50 -25.37 -6.22 -31.82
CA GLU A 50 -24.05 -6.51 -32.33
C GLU A 50 -23.05 -6.53 -31.17
N ILE A 51 -22.51 -7.71 -30.85
CA ILE A 51 -21.41 -7.84 -29.89
C ILE A 51 -20.09 -7.79 -30.63
N VAL A 52 -19.25 -6.83 -30.27
CA VAL A 52 -17.91 -6.66 -30.83
C VAL A 52 -16.88 -7.10 -29.80
N ALA A 53 -16.19 -8.20 -30.09
CA ALA A 53 -15.07 -8.68 -29.29
C ALA A 53 -13.75 -8.14 -29.86
N ARG A 54 -13.19 -7.13 -29.18
CA ARG A 54 -11.91 -6.54 -29.61
C ARG A 54 -10.76 -7.46 -29.24
N ARG A 55 -10.02 -7.94 -30.25
CA ARG A 55 -8.81 -8.75 -30.06
C ARG A 55 -7.56 -7.87 -30.15
N ARG A 56 -6.50 -8.24 -29.44
CA ARG A 56 -5.22 -7.49 -29.43
C ARG A 56 -4.58 -7.34 -30.82
N ASN A 57 -4.92 -8.21 -31.77
CA ASN A 57 -4.40 -8.16 -33.14
C ASN A 57 -5.18 -7.21 -34.06
N GLY A 58 -6.16 -6.45 -33.54
CA GLY A 58 -6.98 -5.52 -34.33
C GLY A 58 -8.08 -6.18 -35.17
N ASN A 59 -8.24 -7.50 -35.09
CA ASN A 59 -9.33 -8.21 -35.76
C ASN A 59 -10.52 -8.31 -34.81
N ASP A 60 -11.45 -7.37 -34.96
CA ASP A 60 -12.70 -7.37 -34.23
C ASP A 60 -13.62 -8.49 -34.74
N GLU A 61 -14.09 -9.33 -33.82
CA GLU A 61 -15.09 -10.34 -34.11
C GLU A 61 -16.47 -9.76 -33.77
N VAL A 62 -17.36 -9.68 -34.77
CA VAL A 62 -18.73 -9.18 -34.59
C VAL A 62 -19.69 -10.35 -34.62
N GLN A 63 -20.48 -10.49 -33.55
CA GLN A 63 -21.53 -11.49 -33.42
C GLN A 63 -22.88 -10.79 -33.32
N VAL A 64 -23.85 -11.23 -34.12
CA VAL A 64 -25.17 -10.59 -34.22
C VAL A 64 -26.22 -11.48 -33.56
N TYR A 65 -27.02 -10.86 -32.70
CA TYR A 65 -28.08 -11.52 -31.95
C TYR A 65 -29.41 -10.80 -32.18
N HIS A 66 -30.46 -11.55 -32.47
CA HIS A 66 -31.81 -11.00 -32.64
C HIS A 66 -32.64 -11.33 -31.41
N VAL A 67 -33.19 -10.29 -30.79
CA VAL A 67 -33.79 -10.39 -29.44
C VAL A 67 -35.12 -9.62 -29.37
N HIS A 68 -35.85 -9.85 -28.29
CA HIS A 68 -37.12 -9.24 -27.95
C HIS A 68 -36.90 -8.19 -26.87
N LYS A 69 -37.19 -6.92 -27.16
CA LYS A 69 -37.05 -5.81 -26.21
C LYS A 69 -37.73 -6.14 -24.90
N TYR A 70 -39.00 -6.53 -24.99
CA TYR A 70 -39.84 -6.82 -23.84
C TYR A 70 -39.21 -7.87 -22.90
N LEU A 71 -38.66 -8.96 -23.43
CA LEU A 71 -38.05 -10.01 -22.61
C LEU A 71 -36.75 -9.53 -21.93
N LEU A 72 -35.98 -8.69 -22.60
CA LEU A 72 -34.73 -8.15 -22.05
C LEU A 72 -34.97 -7.00 -21.06
N SER A 73 -36.01 -6.18 -21.26
CA SER A 73 -36.27 -4.99 -20.44
C SER A 73 -37.37 -5.14 -19.39
N CYS A 74 -38.23 -6.15 -19.48
CA CYS A 74 -39.38 -6.32 -18.61
C CYS A 74 -39.41 -7.72 -17.98
N GLY A 75 -40.01 -7.82 -16.79
CA GLY A 75 -40.13 -9.08 -16.04
C GLY A 75 -39.03 -9.31 -15.01
N GLN A 76 -39.14 -10.43 -14.30
CA GLN A 76 -38.30 -10.79 -13.15
C GLN A 76 -36.81 -10.96 -13.51
N ARG A 77 -36.53 -11.27 -14.78
CA ARG A 77 -35.17 -11.46 -15.32
C ARG A 77 -34.70 -10.27 -16.15
N SER A 78 -35.45 -9.16 -16.15
CA SER A 78 -35.10 -7.98 -16.93
C SER A 78 -33.73 -7.43 -16.56
N SER A 79 -33.00 -6.97 -17.57
CA SER A 79 -31.76 -6.24 -17.43
C SER A 79 -32.06 -4.75 -17.35
N SER A 80 -31.68 -4.12 -16.25
CA SER A 80 -31.80 -2.68 -16.10
C SER A 80 -30.98 -1.92 -17.15
N TYR A 81 -29.88 -2.53 -17.65
CA TYR A 81 -29.12 -1.99 -18.77
C TYR A 81 -29.97 -1.97 -20.04
N PHE A 82 -30.57 -3.09 -20.43
CA PHE A 82 -31.40 -3.16 -21.65
C PHE A 82 -32.67 -2.33 -21.52
N ALA A 83 -33.28 -2.26 -20.33
CA ALA A 83 -34.40 -1.37 -20.08
C ALA A 83 -34.05 0.10 -20.35
N LYS A 84 -32.90 0.57 -19.84
CA LYS A 84 -32.42 1.93 -20.10
C LYS A 84 -32.04 2.13 -21.57
N LEU A 85 -31.37 1.16 -22.17
CA LEU A 85 -30.98 1.19 -23.58
C LEU A 85 -32.20 1.36 -24.49
N PHE A 86 -33.27 0.59 -24.28
CA PHE A 86 -34.46 0.65 -25.12
C PHE A 86 -35.36 1.85 -24.82
N GLN A 87 -35.29 2.42 -23.62
CA GLN A 87 -36.01 3.64 -23.25
C GLN A 87 -35.30 4.92 -23.73
N SER A 88 -34.02 4.83 -24.07
CA SER A 88 -33.24 5.97 -24.52
C SER A 88 -33.65 6.44 -25.94
N SER A 89 -33.48 7.73 -26.20
CA SER A 89 -33.72 8.34 -27.51
C SER A 89 -32.46 8.37 -28.38
N PHE A 90 -31.52 7.44 -28.18
CA PHE A 90 -30.30 7.37 -28.98
C PHE A 90 -30.57 6.84 -30.40
N ALA A 91 -29.58 7.00 -31.29
CA ALA A 91 -29.68 6.56 -32.69
C ALA A 91 -29.95 5.04 -32.80
N GLU A 92 -29.45 4.25 -31.84
CA GLU A 92 -29.71 2.83 -31.71
C GLU A 92 -31.21 2.50 -31.64
N SER A 93 -32.00 3.37 -31.01
CA SER A 93 -33.46 3.22 -30.89
C SER A 93 -34.18 3.34 -32.22
N GLN A 94 -33.69 4.24 -33.09
CA GLN A 94 -34.24 4.40 -34.43
C GLN A 94 -33.79 3.28 -35.38
N ALA A 95 -32.55 2.81 -35.24
CA ALA A 95 -31.99 1.72 -36.06
C ALA A 95 -32.44 0.32 -35.61
N CYS A 96 -33.18 0.22 -34.50
CA CYS A 96 -33.49 -1.03 -33.81
C CYS A 96 -32.27 -1.94 -33.59
N THR A 97 -31.09 -1.33 -33.44
CA THR A 97 -29.81 -2.04 -33.41
C THR A 97 -28.90 -1.40 -32.38
N SER A 98 -28.32 -2.21 -31.48
CA SER A 98 -27.32 -1.76 -30.51
C SER A 98 -26.01 -2.45 -30.75
N ARG A 99 -24.93 -1.68 -30.75
CA ARG A 99 -23.57 -2.20 -30.83
C ARG A 99 -22.92 -2.12 -29.44
N ILE A 100 -22.49 -3.27 -28.92
CA ILE A 100 -21.90 -3.39 -27.59
C ILE A 100 -20.50 -4.00 -27.73
N GLU A 101 -19.52 -3.30 -27.22
CA GLU A 101 -18.14 -3.78 -27.21
C GLU A 101 -17.87 -4.53 -25.90
N LEU A 102 -17.41 -5.78 -26.01
CA LEU A 102 -17.15 -6.66 -24.87
C LEU A 102 -15.74 -7.25 -24.94
N ASP A 103 -15.20 -7.62 -23.77
CA ASP A 103 -14.03 -8.49 -23.69
C ASP A 103 -14.32 -9.83 -24.38
N PRO A 104 -13.35 -10.47 -25.06
CA PRO A 104 -13.57 -11.73 -25.75
C PRO A 104 -14.20 -12.85 -24.89
N LEU A 105 -13.88 -12.93 -23.60
CA LEU A 105 -14.48 -13.92 -22.71
C LEU A 105 -15.95 -13.59 -22.41
N ALA A 106 -16.26 -12.31 -22.20
CA ALA A 106 -17.63 -11.83 -21.99
C ALA A 106 -18.49 -12.02 -23.25
N ALA A 107 -17.94 -11.73 -24.43
CA ALA A 107 -18.60 -11.97 -25.71
C ALA A 107 -18.95 -13.46 -25.89
N LYS A 108 -18.00 -14.36 -25.57
CA LYS A 108 -18.23 -15.81 -25.63
C LYS A 108 -19.31 -16.28 -24.63
N ALA A 109 -19.46 -15.61 -23.50
CA ALA A 109 -20.48 -15.90 -22.50
C ALA A 109 -21.85 -15.27 -22.81
N PHE A 110 -21.92 -14.31 -23.75
CA PHE A 110 -23.13 -13.56 -24.06
C PHE A 110 -24.31 -14.44 -24.51
N PRO A 111 -24.13 -15.48 -25.36
CA PRO A 111 -25.20 -16.45 -25.66
C PRO A 111 -25.82 -17.09 -24.42
N ASN A 112 -25.00 -17.48 -23.43
CA ASN A 112 -25.48 -18.12 -22.20
C ASN A 112 -26.28 -17.13 -21.35
N MET A 113 -25.87 -15.85 -21.36
CA MET A 113 -26.63 -14.78 -20.71
C MET A 113 -28.00 -14.59 -21.40
N LEU A 114 -28.07 -14.61 -22.73
CA LEU A 114 -29.34 -14.54 -23.45
C LEU A 114 -30.22 -15.76 -23.20
N ASP A 115 -29.65 -16.97 -23.27
CA ASP A 115 -30.37 -18.21 -22.94
C ASP A 115 -31.00 -18.12 -21.55
N PHE A 116 -30.28 -17.53 -20.61
CA PHE A 116 -30.82 -17.31 -19.30
C PHE A 116 -32.02 -16.34 -19.28
N LEU A 117 -31.86 -15.16 -19.89
CA LEU A 117 -32.92 -14.13 -19.91
C LEU A 117 -34.22 -14.69 -20.51
N TYR A 118 -34.08 -15.60 -21.49
CA TYR A 118 -35.17 -16.21 -22.23
C TYR A 118 -35.77 -17.45 -21.57
N TYR A 119 -34.96 -18.47 -21.33
CA TYR A 119 -35.45 -19.81 -20.97
C TYR A 119 -35.49 -20.02 -19.47
N GLY A 120 -34.89 -19.13 -18.69
CA GLY A 120 -35.05 -19.20 -17.25
C GLY A 120 -34.46 -20.41 -16.57
N THR A 121 -33.58 -21.14 -17.25
CA THR A 121 -32.82 -22.21 -16.64
C THR A 121 -32.14 -21.63 -15.39
N HIS A 122 -32.27 -22.32 -14.26
CA HIS A 122 -32.13 -21.83 -12.89
C HIS A 122 -30.77 -21.18 -12.49
N TYR A 123 -29.87 -20.93 -13.43
CA TYR A 123 -28.49 -20.53 -13.13
C TYR A 123 -28.24 -19.00 -13.13
N PHE A 124 -28.99 -18.24 -13.92
CA PHE A 124 -28.71 -16.85 -14.30
C PHE A 124 -29.37 -15.58 -13.70
N GLY A 125 -30.33 -15.65 -12.75
CA GLY A 125 -31.17 -14.48 -12.42
C GLY A 125 -30.32 -13.34 -11.92
N MET A 126 -30.16 -12.21 -12.60
CA MET A 126 -28.97 -11.33 -12.46
C MET A 126 -28.55 -10.88 -11.03
N ARG A 127 -29.40 -11.02 -10.01
CA ARG A 127 -29.02 -11.01 -8.59
C ARG A 127 -28.59 -12.39 -8.07
N TRP A 128 -29.40 -13.43 -8.29
CA TRP A 128 -29.08 -14.85 -8.07
C TRP A 128 -27.83 -15.33 -8.81
N MET A 129 -27.55 -14.90 -10.05
CA MET A 129 -26.28 -15.20 -10.73
C MET A 129 -25.11 -14.66 -9.93
N ARG A 130 -25.18 -13.41 -9.48
CA ARG A 130 -24.12 -12.85 -8.63
C ARG A 130 -23.96 -13.67 -7.36
N TRP A 131 -25.07 -14.10 -6.76
CA TRP A 131 -25.05 -14.96 -5.58
C TRP A 131 -24.45 -16.35 -5.87
N HIS A 132 -24.85 -17.04 -6.93
CA HIS A 132 -24.30 -18.34 -7.31
C HIS A 132 -22.84 -18.26 -7.75
N VAL A 133 -22.44 -17.21 -8.47
CA VAL A 133 -21.03 -16.95 -8.78
C VAL A 133 -20.25 -16.71 -7.51
N LYS A 134 -20.79 -15.93 -6.57
CA LYS A 134 -20.18 -15.69 -5.26
C LYS A 134 -20.02 -16.99 -4.45
N GLU A 135 -21.05 -17.82 -4.44
CA GLU A 135 -21.05 -19.12 -3.76
C GLU A 135 -20.06 -20.09 -4.41
N PHE A 136 -20.06 -20.16 -5.75
CA PHE A 136 -19.15 -20.97 -6.53
C PHE A 136 -17.70 -20.56 -6.28
N VAL A 137 -17.40 -19.26 -6.41
CA VAL A 137 -16.06 -18.73 -6.12
C VAL A 137 -15.68 -18.99 -4.67
N GLY A 138 -16.61 -18.80 -3.72
CA GLY A 138 -16.36 -19.14 -2.31
C GLY A 138 -15.98 -20.60 -2.07
N LYS A 139 -16.49 -21.54 -2.89
CA LYS A 139 -16.17 -22.97 -2.81
C LYS A 139 -14.93 -23.36 -3.63
N ASP A 140 -14.66 -22.67 -4.73
CA ASP A 140 -13.60 -23.00 -5.69
C ASP A 140 -12.29 -22.22 -5.46
N VAL A 141 -12.31 -21.17 -4.63
CA VAL A 141 -11.09 -20.44 -4.28
C VAL A 141 -10.12 -21.37 -3.56
N SER A 142 -8.96 -21.51 -4.18
CA SER A 142 -7.80 -22.26 -3.70
C SER A 142 -6.54 -21.47 -4.00
N LEU A 143 -5.40 -21.83 -3.43
CA LEU A 143 -4.10 -21.20 -3.76
C LEU A 143 -3.80 -21.24 -5.28
N GLY A 144 -4.27 -22.26 -6.00
CA GLY A 144 -4.06 -22.41 -7.44
C GLY A 144 -5.01 -21.59 -8.33
N THR A 145 -6.12 -21.11 -7.79
CA THR A 145 -7.13 -20.31 -8.52
C THR A 145 -7.19 -18.84 -8.08
N LEU A 146 -6.52 -18.50 -6.96
CA LEU A 146 -6.55 -17.21 -6.31
C LEU A 146 -6.11 -16.05 -7.22
N ASP A 147 -5.03 -16.21 -7.98
CA ASP A 147 -4.50 -15.17 -8.89
C ASP A 147 -5.42 -14.91 -10.08
N VAL A 148 -6.09 -15.95 -10.59
CA VAL A 148 -7.07 -15.84 -11.66
C VAL A 148 -8.28 -15.06 -11.18
N TYR A 149 -8.83 -15.44 -10.02
CA TYR A 149 -9.96 -14.73 -9.44
C TYR A 149 -9.63 -13.29 -9.08
N TYR A 150 -8.43 -13.01 -8.55
CA TYR A 150 -8.00 -11.64 -8.26
C TYR A 150 -7.95 -10.79 -9.52
N ARG A 151 -7.33 -11.28 -10.60
CA ARG A 151 -7.26 -10.55 -11.88
C ARG A 151 -8.63 -10.24 -12.43
N HIS A 152 -9.56 -11.20 -12.40
CA HIS A 152 -10.93 -10.98 -12.85
C HIS A 152 -11.68 -10.01 -11.93
N ALA A 153 -11.57 -10.15 -10.61
CA ALA A 153 -12.20 -9.24 -9.66
C ALA A 153 -11.75 -7.79 -9.88
N LYS A 154 -10.44 -7.58 -10.11
CA LYS A 154 -9.88 -6.26 -10.42
C LYS A 154 -10.37 -5.72 -11.77
N LEU A 155 -10.34 -6.57 -12.82
CA LEU A 155 -10.79 -6.20 -14.17
C LEU A 155 -12.26 -5.76 -14.18
N PHE A 156 -13.12 -6.44 -13.42
CA PHE A 156 -14.54 -6.16 -13.35
C PHE A 156 -14.95 -5.24 -12.19
N HIS A 157 -13.98 -4.68 -11.45
CA HIS A 157 -14.21 -3.86 -10.25
C HIS A 157 -15.20 -4.50 -9.25
N ASN A 158 -15.10 -5.83 -9.07
CA ASN A 158 -16.01 -6.60 -8.25
C ASN A 158 -15.51 -6.66 -6.79
N GLN A 159 -15.91 -5.66 -5.99
CA GLN A 159 -15.52 -5.56 -4.59
C GLN A 159 -15.94 -6.79 -3.77
N GLU A 160 -17.14 -7.33 -3.99
CA GLU A 160 -17.60 -8.51 -3.24
C GLU A 160 -16.71 -9.73 -3.46
N MET A 161 -16.18 -9.89 -4.68
CA MET A 161 -15.22 -10.96 -4.97
C MET A 161 -13.88 -10.66 -4.28
N LEU A 162 -13.38 -9.42 -4.33
CA LEU A 162 -12.17 -9.03 -3.59
C LEU A 162 -12.33 -9.30 -2.08
N ASP A 163 -13.51 -9.11 -1.50
CA ASP A 163 -13.77 -9.39 -0.09
C ASP A 163 -13.71 -10.90 0.21
N ILE A 164 -14.18 -11.76 -0.71
CA ILE A 164 -14.02 -13.23 -0.59
C ILE A 164 -12.55 -13.61 -0.64
N LEU A 165 -11.80 -13.06 -1.60
CA LEU A 165 -10.38 -13.38 -1.76
C LEU A 165 -9.58 -12.89 -0.56
N THR A 166 -9.85 -11.68 -0.06
CA THR A 166 -9.26 -11.11 1.16
C THR A 166 -9.48 -12.04 2.36
N ARG A 167 -10.73 -12.51 2.54
CA ARG A 167 -11.06 -13.46 3.60
C ARG A 167 -10.30 -14.77 3.48
N TYR A 168 -10.24 -15.32 2.26
CA TYR A 168 -9.53 -16.55 2.00
C TYR A 168 -8.03 -16.40 2.26
N ILE A 169 -7.41 -15.30 1.80
CA ILE A 169 -6.00 -14.98 2.06
C ILE A 169 -5.75 -14.89 3.56
N GLY A 170 -6.60 -14.18 4.31
CA GLY A 170 -6.45 -14.08 5.77
C GLY A 170 -6.60 -15.41 6.50
N GLN A 171 -7.50 -16.29 6.04
CA GLN A 171 -7.68 -17.62 6.63
C GLN A 171 -6.49 -18.56 6.38
N ASN A 172 -5.84 -18.41 5.22
CA ASN A 172 -4.75 -19.28 4.78
C ASN A 172 -3.42 -18.54 4.72
N PHE A 173 -3.27 -17.45 5.48
CA PHE A 173 -2.16 -16.49 5.31
C PHE A 173 -0.80 -17.17 5.38
N LEU A 174 -0.59 -18.05 6.38
CA LEU A 174 0.66 -18.78 6.58
C LEU A 174 0.90 -19.92 5.57
N GLU A 175 -0.13 -20.30 4.80
CA GLU A 175 -0.04 -21.36 3.78
C GLU A 175 0.32 -20.81 2.40
N ILE A 176 0.25 -19.49 2.20
CA ILE A 176 0.53 -18.85 0.92
C ILE A 176 2.05 -18.86 0.67
N PRO A 177 2.57 -19.53 -0.37
CA PRO A 177 4.01 -19.47 -0.64
C PRO A 177 4.44 -18.03 -0.96
N PRO A 178 5.54 -17.52 -0.37
CA PRO A 178 6.04 -16.17 -0.70
C PRO A 178 6.32 -15.97 -2.19
N THR A 179 6.72 -17.04 -2.89
CA THR A 179 7.00 -17.04 -4.32
C THR A 179 5.76 -17.18 -5.22
N SER A 180 4.55 -17.23 -4.65
CA SER A 180 3.32 -17.42 -5.42
C SER A 180 3.02 -16.23 -6.34
N SER A 181 2.35 -16.49 -7.46
CA SER A 181 2.00 -15.45 -8.44
C SER A 181 1.10 -14.36 -7.85
N ILE A 182 0.26 -14.72 -6.87
CA ILE A 182 -0.62 -13.79 -6.18
C ILE A 182 0.17 -12.70 -5.43
N VAL A 183 1.29 -13.05 -4.78
CA VAL A 183 2.15 -12.09 -4.05
C VAL A 183 2.69 -11.01 -4.98
N LYS A 184 3.03 -11.37 -6.22
CA LYS A 184 3.61 -10.44 -7.21
C LYS A 184 2.59 -9.60 -7.95
N THR A 185 1.32 -10.00 -7.95
CA THR A 185 0.27 -9.37 -8.77
C THR A 185 -0.76 -8.60 -7.95
N VAL A 186 -0.90 -8.91 -6.67
CA VAL A 186 -1.88 -8.29 -5.78
C VAL A 186 -1.47 -6.87 -5.40
N ASP A 187 -2.45 -5.98 -5.50
CA ASP A 187 -2.41 -4.64 -4.92
C ASP A 187 -2.14 -4.73 -3.40
N PRO A 188 -1.11 -4.02 -2.88
CA PRO A 188 -0.76 -4.07 -1.48
C PRO A 188 -1.92 -3.81 -0.51
N ARG A 189 -2.95 -3.07 -0.92
CA ARG A 189 -4.15 -2.79 -0.11
C ARG A 189 -4.99 -4.03 0.19
N LEU A 190 -4.96 -5.06 -0.65
CA LEU A 190 -5.67 -6.31 -0.37
C LEU A 190 -5.07 -7.02 0.85
N TRP A 191 -3.74 -6.90 1.05
CA TRP A 191 -3.06 -7.48 2.20
C TRP A 191 -3.45 -6.83 3.52
N LEU A 192 -3.85 -5.55 3.52
CA LEU A 192 -4.37 -4.89 4.72
C LEU A 192 -5.59 -5.63 5.28
N GLY A 193 -6.57 -5.91 4.41
CA GLY A 193 -7.78 -6.62 4.80
C GLY A 193 -7.49 -8.08 5.17
N ALA A 194 -6.52 -8.71 4.50
CA ALA A 194 -6.15 -10.09 4.81
C ALA A 194 -5.45 -10.21 6.17
N LEU A 195 -4.51 -9.31 6.48
CA LEU A 195 -3.84 -9.24 7.77
C LEU A 195 -4.83 -8.90 8.89
N GLU A 196 -5.74 -7.94 8.67
CA GLU A 196 -6.80 -7.63 9.62
C GLU A 196 -7.71 -8.84 9.88
N TRP A 197 -8.06 -9.60 8.84
CA TRP A 197 -8.84 -10.82 9.01
C TRP A 197 -8.07 -11.90 9.80
N THR A 198 -6.76 -12.01 9.56
CA THR A 198 -5.87 -12.95 10.24
C THR A 198 -5.78 -12.66 11.74
N THR A 199 -5.80 -11.38 12.13
CA THR A 199 -5.70 -10.96 13.54
C THR A 199 -7.04 -10.86 14.27
N THR A 200 -8.13 -10.48 13.59
CA THR A 200 -9.42 -10.20 14.25
C THR A 200 -10.37 -11.39 14.31
N ASN A 201 -10.36 -12.25 13.29
CA ASN A 201 -11.43 -13.22 13.12
C ASN A 201 -11.17 -14.56 13.84
N ASP A 202 -10.08 -14.64 14.59
CA ASP A 202 -9.73 -15.82 15.37
C ASP A 202 -10.45 -15.86 16.72
N LYS A 203 -11.79 -15.80 16.66
CA LYS A 203 -12.66 -15.83 17.85
C LYS A 203 -12.59 -17.15 18.63
N ASN A 204 -11.95 -18.17 18.07
CA ASN A 204 -11.73 -19.45 18.74
C ASN A 204 -10.53 -19.44 19.70
N PHE A 205 -9.73 -18.36 19.74
CA PHE A 205 -8.45 -18.33 20.48
C PHE A 205 -8.51 -17.76 21.90
N ALA A 206 -9.67 -17.32 22.38
CA ALA A 206 -9.80 -16.69 23.69
C ALA A 206 -9.47 -17.59 24.91
N THR A 207 -8.93 -18.79 24.71
CA THR A 207 -8.62 -19.73 25.81
C THR A 207 -7.12 -19.99 26.04
N ASP A 208 -6.19 -19.58 25.16
CA ASP A 208 -4.75 -19.86 25.37
C ASP A 208 -3.81 -18.77 24.81
N GLN A 209 -3.44 -17.81 25.69
CA GLN A 209 -2.54 -16.70 25.36
C GLN A 209 -1.16 -17.12 24.81
N ARG A 210 -0.67 -18.33 25.11
CA ARG A 210 0.65 -18.76 24.59
C ARG A 210 0.63 -19.02 23.09
N ASN A 211 -0.49 -19.48 22.56
CA ASN A 211 -0.61 -19.75 21.13
C ASN A 211 -0.69 -18.45 20.30
N ASP A 212 -1.12 -17.35 20.91
CA ASP A 212 -1.26 -16.05 20.24
C ASP A 212 0.12 -15.46 19.87
N ASP A 213 1.10 -15.52 20.79
CA ASP A 213 2.45 -14.99 20.56
C ASP A 213 3.19 -15.79 19.48
N ASP A 214 3.08 -17.12 19.50
CA ASP A 214 3.69 -18.00 18.50
C ASP A 214 3.08 -17.74 17.11
N LYS A 215 1.76 -17.58 17.03
CA LYS A 215 1.08 -17.25 15.78
C LYS A 215 1.44 -15.85 15.27
N ALA A 216 1.46 -14.83 16.12
CA ALA A 216 1.89 -13.48 15.74
C ALA A 216 3.35 -13.45 15.24
N THR A 217 4.20 -14.24 15.88
CA THR A 217 5.60 -14.46 15.47
C THR A 217 5.69 -15.17 14.11
N ALA A 218 4.84 -16.17 13.86
CA ALA A 218 4.75 -16.83 12.55
C ALA A 218 4.24 -15.88 11.46
N ILE A 219 3.24 -15.04 11.76
CA ILE A 219 2.69 -14.06 10.83
C ILE A 219 3.76 -13.03 10.43
N SER A 220 4.49 -12.46 11.39
CA SER A 220 5.53 -11.48 11.08
C SER A 220 6.69 -12.07 10.27
N LEU A 221 7.12 -13.29 10.60
CA LEU A 221 8.08 -14.06 9.80
C LEU A 221 7.59 -14.23 8.37
N HIS A 222 6.37 -14.72 8.20
CA HIS A 222 5.81 -14.99 6.88
C HIS A 222 5.56 -13.72 6.07
N TRP A 223 5.07 -12.66 6.72
CA TRP A 223 4.87 -11.36 6.10
C TRP A 223 6.17 -10.78 5.54
N SER A 224 7.27 -10.85 6.29
CA SER A 224 8.57 -10.38 5.80
C SER A 224 9.01 -11.10 4.51
N GLN A 225 8.72 -12.40 4.40
CA GLN A 225 9.04 -13.20 3.22
C GLN A 225 8.15 -12.80 2.05
N ILE A 226 6.84 -12.63 2.26
CA ILE A 226 5.89 -12.14 1.24
C ILE A 226 6.35 -10.79 0.71
N VAL A 227 6.60 -9.83 1.60
CA VAL A 227 7.00 -8.46 1.23
C VAL A 227 8.31 -8.45 0.45
N SER A 228 9.26 -9.34 0.77
CA SER A 228 10.52 -9.42 0.03
C SER A 228 10.35 -9.81 -1.44
N GLU A 229 9.24 -10.48 -1.79
CA GLU A 229 8.86 -10.89 -3.15
C GLU A 229 7.93 -9.88 -3.84
N MET A 230 7.39 -8.90 -3.12
CA MET A 230 6.54 -7.83 -3.66
C MET A 230 7.37 -6.75 -4.35
N ASP A 231 6.78 -6.09 -5.36
CA ASP A 231 7.38 -4.89 -5.93
C ASP A 231 7.12 -3.69 -5.00
N ILE A 232 8.09 -3.42 -4.13
CA ILE A 232 8.01 -2.39 -3.10
C ILE A 232 8.06 -0.98 -3.72
N GLN A 233 8.46 -0.83 -4.99
CA GLN A 233 8.57 0.48 -5.64
C GLN A 233 7.21 1.19 -5.74
N ASP A 234 6.12 0.41 -5.87
CA ASP A 234 4.77 0.93 -5.95
C ASP A 234 4.11 1.16 -4.57
N MET A 235 4.83 0.87 -3.47
CA MET A 235 4.27 0.99 -2.13
C MET A 235 4.51 2.39 -1.56
N ASP A 236 3.41 3.08 -1.25
CA ASP A 236 3.49 4.36 -0.55
C ASP A 236 3.81 4.19 0.95
N LEU A 237 4.45 5.20 1.55
CA LEU A 237 4.86 5.14 2.96
C LEU A 237 3.67 4.98 3.91
N ALA A 238 2.53 5.61 3.61
CA ALA A 238 1.33 5.52 4.46
C ALA A 238 0.77 4.10 4.48
N LEU A 239 0.75 3.43 3.33
CA LEU A 239 0.33 2.05 3.17
C LEU A 239 1.30 1.08 3.86
N TRP A 240 2.61 1.34 3.81
CA TRP A 240 3.60 0.58 4.55
C TRP A 240 3.39 0.69 6.07
N GLU A 241 3.21 1.90 6.59
CA GLU A 241 2.93 2.15 8.00
C GLU A 241 1.62 1.45 8.43
N GLU A 242 0.62 1.42 7.56
CA GLU A 242 -0.65 0.76 7.82
C GLU A 242 -0.52 -0.77 7.84
N LEU A 243 0.21 -1.35 6.88
CA LEU A 243 0.49 -2.79 6.81
C LEU A 243 1.31 -3.27 8.01
N THR A 244 2.21 -2.42 8.48
CA THR A 244 3.10 -2.70 9.61
C THR A 244 2.60 -2.05 10.92
N ALA A 245 1.32 -1.68 11.00
CA ALA A 245 0.73 -1.13 12.21
C ALA A 245 0.71 -2.18 13.34
N VAL A 246 0.81 -1.70 14.59
CA VAL A 246 0.80 -2.56 15.81
C VAL A 246 -0.43 -3.49 15.84
N GLY A 247 -1.59 -3.04 15.37
CA GLY A 247 -2.82 -3.85 15.34
C GLY A 247 -2.81 -5.01 14.34
N ARG A 248 -1.93 -4.98 13.34
CA ARG A 248 -1.80 -6.04 12.31
C ARG A 248 -0.56 -6.90 12.53
N MET A 249 0.51 -6.29 13.01
CA MET A 249 1.76 -6.98 13.34
C MET A 249 2.24 -6.58 14.75
N PRO A 250 1.60 -7.13 15.81
CA PRO A 250 1.89 -6.75 17.19
C PRO A 250 3.24 -7.27 17.67
N VAL A 251 3.66 -8.44 17.20
CA VAL A 251 4.94 -9.08 17.53
C VAL A 251 5.77 -9.22 16.26
N VAL A 252 7.05 -8.87 16.34
CA VAL A 252 8.01 -9.06 15.26
C VAL A 252 8.93 -10.22 15.61
N ASN A 253 9.02 -11.20 14.72
CA ASN A 253 9.96 -12.30 14.84
C ASN A 253 11.40 -11.79 14.72
N THR A 254 12.26 -12.19 15.65
CA THR A 254 13.62 -11.68 15.70
C THR A 254 14.47 -12.04 14.48
N LEU A 255 14.18 -13.16 13.81
CA LEU A 255 14.91 -13.59 12.61
C LEU A 255 14.74 -12.65 11.42
N VAL A 256 13.66 -11.84 11.40
CA VAL A 256 13.31 -10.97 10.27
C VAL A 256 13.24 -9.50 10.65
N ALA A 257 13.51 -9.18 11.92
CA ALA A 257 13.43 -7.81 12.43
C ALA A 257 14.37 -6.87 11.66
N LEU A 258 15.60 -7.30 11.33
CA LEU A 258 16.54 -6.50 10.54
C LEU A 258 16.08 -6.32 9.09
N ASP A 259 15.53 -7.37 8.47
CA ASP A 259 15.04 -7.33 7.09
C ASP A 259 13.85 -6.38 6.96
N LEU A 260 12.93 -6.41 7.94
CA LEU A 260 11.80 -5.49 8.01
C LEU A 260 12.24 -4.03 8.17
N CYS A 261 13.26 -3.75 9.00
CA CYS A 261 13.83 -2.40 9.11
C CYS A 261 14.45 -1.91 7.80
N GLN A 262 15.13 -2.80 7.06
CA GLN A 262 15.67 -2.44 5.75
C GLN A 262 14.61 -2.23 4.68
N LEU A 263 13.55 -3.04 4.71
CA LEU A 263 12.39 -2.88 3.85
C LEU A 263 11.75 -1.51 4.07
N GLU A 264 11.53 -1.14 5.32
CA GLU A 264 11.00 0.18 5.68
C GLU A 264 11.90 1.32 5.21
N GLU A 265 13.21 1.22 5.44
CA GLU A 265 14.17 2.22 4.99
C GLU A 265 14.20 2.34 3.45
N ARG A 266 14.02 1.23 2.72
CA ARG A 266 13.88 1.25 1.26
C ARG A 266 12.61 1.98 0.80
N VAL A 267 11.47 1.71 1.45
CA VAL A 267 10.20 2.42 1.17
C VAL A 267 10.38 3.92 1.41
N ARG A 268 10.96 4.30 2.56
CA ARG A 268 11.20 5.71 2.92
C ARG A 268 12.10 6.43 1.92
N ARG A 269 13.22 5.82 1.53
CA ARG A 269 14.15 6.39 0.54
C ARG A 269 13.51 6.62 -0.83
N GLY A 270 12.51 5.82 -1.21
CA GLY A 270 11.74 6.02 -2.44
C GLY A 270 10.93 7.33 -2.44
N HIS A 271 10.47 7.78 -1.27
CA HIS A 271 9.63 8.97 -1.11
C HIS A 271 10.41 10.23 -0.68
N ASP A 272 11.53 10.07 0.03
CA ASP A 272 12.26 11.15 0.72
C ASP A 272 13.13 12.06 -0.20
N ASN A 273 12.87 12.11 -1.50
CA ASN A 273 13.52 13.09 -2.40
C ASN A 273 13.25 14.56 -2.01
N ALA A 274 12.36 14.84 -1.03
CA ALA A 274 11.92 16.18 -0.69
C ALA A 274 12.16 16.64 0.78
N ASN A 275 12.49 15.78 1.74
CA ASN A 275 12.61 16.20 3.15
C ASN A 275 13.69 15.45 3.95
N GLN A 276 14.87 16.07 4.09
CA GLN A 276 15.99 15.53 4.88
C GLN A 276 15.73 15.48 6.41
N ASP A 277 14.67 16.11 6.91
CA ASP A 277 14.38 16.20 8.34
C ASP A 277 13.55 15.02 8.91
N ALA A 278 13.08 14.09 8.07
CA ALA A 278 12.29 12.93 8.52
C ALA A 278 13.11 11.89 9.33
N GLY A 279 14.45 12.00 9.36
CA GLY A 279 15.36 10.97 9.86
C GLY A 279 15.57 10.88 11.38
N ARG A 280 14.88 11.67 12.21
CA ARG A 280 15.21 11.71 13.66
C ARG A 280 14.44 10.73 14.53
N ASN A 281 13.20 10.38 14.19
CA ASN A 281 12.37 9.56 15.05
C ASN A 281 12.33 8.11 14.57
N ILE A 282 12.51 7.18 15.51
CA ILE A 282 12.29 5.76 15.28
C ILE A 282 10.81 5.52 14.98
N THR A 283 10.51 4.73 13.95
CA THR A 283 9.11 4.41 13.61
C THR A 283 8.55 3.37 14.57
N SER A 284 7.22 3.21 14.59
CA SER A 284 6.58 2.18 15.41
C SER A 284 7.06 0.77 15.03
N LEU A 285 7.32 0.49 13.75
CA LEU A 285 7.86 -0.79 13.30
C LEU A 285 9.29 -0.99 13.82
N GLN A 286 10.17 -0.01 13.60
CA GLN A 286 11.55 -0.04 14.09
C GLN A 286 11.60 -0.25 15.61
N GLU A 287 10.73 0.40 16.38
CA GLU A 287 10.66 0.24 17.84
C GLU A 287 10.35 -1.21 18.26
N ARG A 288 9.46 -1.89 17.52
CA ARG A 288 9.14 -3.31 17.76
C ARG A 288 10.27 -4.22 17.31
N CYS A 289 10.93 -3.90 16.19
CA CYS A 289 12.10 -4.62 15.70
C CYS A 289 13.28 -4.53 16.68
N THR A 290 13.59 -3.35 17.23
CA THR A 290 14.65 -3.20 18.24
C THR A 290 14.32 -3.96 19.52
N THR A 291 13.06 -3.98 19.93
CA THR A 291 12.59 -4.78 21.08
C THR A 291 12.72 -6.28 20.84
N ALA A 292 12.46 -6.75 19.63
CA ALA A 292 12.65 -8.16 19.26
C ALA A 292 14.13 -8.54 19.25
N LEU A 293 14.98 -7.70 18.64
CA LEU A 293 16.43 -7.91 18.53
C LEU A 293 17.13 -7.85 19.89
N SER A 294 16.74 -6.96 20.80
CA SER A 294 17.36 -6.83 22.11
C SER A 294 17.21 -8.09 22.97
N LYS A 295 16.14 -8.86 22.77
CA LYS A 295 15.90 -10.13 23.48
C LYS A 295 16.80 -11.27 23.02
N THR A 296 17.34 -11.20 21.80
CA THR A 296 18.24 -12.24 21.27
C THR A 296 19.54 -11.63 20.75
N TRP A 297 20.05 -10.61 21.45
CA TRP A 297 21.24 -9.90 21.04
C TRP A 297 22.46 -10.82 20.84
N ASP A 298 22.58 -11.88 21.64
CA ASP A 298 23.66 -12.86 21.51
C ASP A 298 23.68 -13.53 20.12
N LEU A 299 22.51 -13.81 19.53
CA LEU A 299 22.39 -14.36 18.18
C LEU A 299 22.78 -13.32 17.13
N VAL A 300 22.38 -12.07 17.33
CA VAL A 300 22.70 -10.96 16.42
C VAL A 300 24.20 -10.64 16.46
N ALA A 301 24.80 -10.61 17.64
CA ALA A 301 26.22 -10.33 17.87
C ALA A 301 27.13 -11.46 17.34
N SER A 302 26.67 -12.71 17.45
CA SER A 302 27.35 -13.88 16.86
C SER A 302 27.04 -14.07 15.36
N GLY A 303 26.16 -13.24 14.81
CA GLY A 303 25.78 -13.24 13.41
C GLY A 303 26.95 -13.09 12.45
N ASP A 304 26.70 -13.49 11.22
CA ASP A 304 27.67 -13.46 10.13
C ASP A 304 28.02 -12.02 9.69
N LYS A 305 28.94 -11.92 8.72
CA LYS A 305 29.37 -10.64 8.18
C LYS A 305 28.21 -9.87 7.51
N GLU A 306 27.21 -10.58 6.98
CA GLU A 306 26.05 -9.96 6.35
C GLU A 306 25.20 -9.27 7.41
N THR A 307 24.85 -9.95 8.49
CA THR A 307 24.08 -9.39 9.62
C THR A 307 24.72 -8.12 10.18
N ARG A 308 26.05 -8.09 10.31
CA ARG A 308 26.78 -6.90 10.77
C ARG A 308 26.70 -5.75 9.78
N LYS A 309 26.86 -6.04 8.49
CA LYS A 309 26.71 -5.04 7.43
C LYS A 309 25.29 -4.46 7.42
N LEU A 310 24.28 -5.32 7.58
CA LEU A 310 22.88 -4.92 7.70
C LEU A 310 22.62 -3.97 8.87
N LEU A 311 23.30 -4.19 10.00
CA LEU A 311 23.27 -3.28 11.17
C LEU A 311 24.02 -1.97 10.92
N GLU A 312 25.19 -2.02 10.28
CA GLU A 312 25.98 -0.84 9.92
C GLU A 312 25.23 0.10 8.96
N ASP A 313 24.38 -0.46 8.10
CA ASP A 313 23.54 0.28 7.16
C ASP A 313 22.27 0.90 7.80
N GLN A 314 22.00 0.64 9.10
CA GLN A 314 20.84 1.21 9.80
C GLN A 314 21.03 2.67 10.22
N THR A 315 19.91 3.35 10.50
CA THR A 315 19.93 4.73 10.96
C THR A 315 20.56 4.85 12.36
N PRO A 316 21.26 5.96 12.68
CA PRO A 316 21.83 6.16 14.01
C PRO A 316 20.78 6.12 15.13
N SER A 317 19.57 6.63 14.90
CA SER A 317 18.47 6.60 15.88
C SER A 317 18.04 5.17 16.20
N PHE A 318 17.95 4.30 15.20
CA PHE A 318 17.67 2.88 15.39
C PHE A 318 18.75 2.19 16.23
N LEU A 319 20.04 2.42 15.92
CA LEU A 319 21.15 1.81 16.63
C LEU A 319 21.24 2.27 18.09
N VAL A 320 20.95 3.55 18.37
CA VAL A 320 20.89 4.06 19.74
C VAL A 320 19.77 3.38 20.53
N ASP A 321 18.56 3.29 19.99
CA ASP A 321 17.42 2.61 20.66
C ASP A 321 17.69 1.12 20.89
N LEU A 322 18.27 0.44 19.90
CA LEU A 322 18.67 -0.97 20.02
C LEU A 322 19.70 -1.19 21.13
N ASN A 323 20.72 -0.33 21.22
CA ASN A 323 21.73 -0.40 22.27
C ASN A 323 21.11 -0.15 23.66
N GLU A 324 20.23 0.85 23.79
CA GLU A 324 19.57 1.16 25.06
C GLU A 324 18.69 -0.01 25.54
N LYS A 325 17.88 -0.59 24.64
CA LYS A 325 17.04 -1.76 24.96
C LYS A 325 17.85 -3.00 25.28
N THR A 326 18.93 -3.25 24.54
CA THR A 326 19.85 -4.38 24.81
C THR A 326 20.55 -4.24 26.16
N LEU A 327 20.98 -3.03 26.53
CA LEU A 327 21.57 -2.76 27.84
C LEU A 327 20.57 -2.99 28.97
N LYS A 328 19.33 -2.54 28.80
CA LYS A 328 18.24 -2.76 29.77
C LYS A 328 17.92 -4.25 29.96
N GLU A 329 17.83 -5.02 28.87
CA GLU A 329 17.56 -6.46 28.96
C GLU A 329 18.75 -7.22 29.59
N SER A 330 19.98 -6.84 29.25
CA SER A 330 21.20 -7.40 29.87
C SER A 330 21.27 -7.09 31.37
N GLN A 331 20.90 -5.87 31.78
CA GLN A 331 20.83 -5.50 33.19
C GLN A 331 19.78 -6.35 33.93
N LYS A 332 18.60 -6.55 33.33
CA LYS A 332 17.52 -7.36 33.91
C LYS A 332 17.91 -8.83 34.04
N ASP A 333 18.57 -9.42 33.04
CA ASP A 333 19.09 -10.80 33.12
C ASP A 333 20.13 -10.92 34.24
N LEU A 334 21.04 -9.94 34.35
CA LEU A 334 22.05 -9.95 35.40
C LEU A 334 21.45 -9.80 36.81
N GLU A 335 20.45 -8.93 36.98
CA GLU A 335 19.68 -8.80 38.22
C GLU A 335 18.96 -10.12 38.56
N GLY A 336 18.32 -10.77 37.58
CA GLY A 336 17.66 -12.06 37.76
C GLY A 336 18.62 -13.18 38.18
N ARG A 337 19.80 -13.26 37.55
CA ARG A 337 20.86 -14.21 37.93
C ARG A 337 21.37 -13.94 39.35
N TYR A 338 21.53 -12.67 39.72
CA TYR A 338 21.93 -12.29 41.06
C TYR A 338 20.90 -12.70 42.13
N GLU A 339 19.61 -12.47 41.87
CA GLU A 339 18.54 -12.92 42.77
C GLU A 339 18.49 -14.44 42.91
N ALA A 340 18.70 -15.18 41.81
CA ALA A 340 18.77 -16.64 41.82
C ALA A 340 19.93 -17.15 42.68
N MET A 341 21.13 -16.58 42.53
CA MET A 341 22.30 -16.91 43.37
C MET A 341 22.01 -16.66 44.86
N LEU A 342 21.38 -15.53 45.20
CA LEU A 342 20.99 -15.21 46.58
C LEU A 342 19.95 -16.20 47.15
N MET A 343 19.02 -16.69 46.32
CA MET A 343 18.05 -17.71 46.74
C MET A 343 18.72 -19.07 47.00
N GLU A 344 19.66 -19.48 46.14
CA GLU A 344 20.42 -20.72 46.29
C GLU A 344 21.27 -20.69 47.57
N GLU A 345 21.91 -19.57 47.88
CA GLU A 345 22.68 -19.39 49.11
C GLU A 345 21.79 -19.52 50.37
N LYS A 346 20.58 -18.95 50.33
CA LYS A 346 19.60 -19.06 51.43
C LYS A 346 19.11 -20.49 51.63
N LEU A 347 18.92 -21.25 50.55
CA LEU A 347 18.54 -22.66 50.60
C LEU A 347 19.67 -23.53 51.19
N SER A 348 20.92 -23.31 50.75
CA SER A 348 22.11 -23.98 51.30
C SER A 348 22.27 -23.74 52.81
N HIS A 349 21.98 -22.51 53.27
CA HIS A 349 22.02 -22.18 54.70
C HIS A 349 20.93 -22.85 55.54
N LYS A 350 19.76 -23.17 54.98
CA LYS A 350 18.69 -23.87 55.71
C LYS A 350 19.03 -25.35 55.95
N VAL A 351 19.72 -25.99 55.01
CA VAL A 351 20.07 -27.43 55.10
C VAL A 351 21.12 -27.69 56.20
N THR A 352 21.96 -26.72 56.52
CA THR A 352 23.04 -26.89 57.50
C THR A 352 22.72 -26.46 58.93
N ARG A 353 21.44 -26.28 59.29
CA ARG A 353 21.00 -25.81 60.63
C ARG A 353 21.06 -26.88 61.75
N GLY A 354 21.97 -27.84 61.65
CA GLY A 354 22.42 -28.63 62.81
C GLY A 354 23.29 -27.77 63.72
N LYS A 355 23.37 -28.07 65.02
CA LYS A 355 24.07 -27.27 66.05
C LYS A 355 25.54 -27.00 65.66
N LEU A 356 25.76 -25.89 64.97
CA LEU A 356 27.08 -25.42 64.56
C LEU A 356 27.81 -24.81 65.76
N SER A 357 29.08 -25.18 65.91
CA SER A 357 29.99 -24.62 66.91
C SER A 357 30.11 -23.10 66.76
N LYS A 358 30.40 -22.39 67.86
CA LYS A 358 30.72 -20.94 67.83
C LYS A 358 31.83 -20.60 66.82
N GLU A 359 32.81 -21.50 66.66
CA GLU A 359 33.87 -21.39 65.66
C GLU A 359 33.30 -21.27 64.24
N GLU A 360 32.29 -22.09 63.95
CA GLU A 360 31.70 -22.19 62.63
C GLU A 360 30.73 -21.05 62.34
N GLN A 361 30.12 -20.50 63.39
CA GLN A 361 29.35 -19.26 63.30
C GLN A 361 30.25 -18.05 62.94
N LYS A 362 31.46 -17.97 63.52
CA LYS A 362 32.46 -16.95 63.18
C LYS A 362 33.02 -17.14 61.77
N ARG A 363 33.26 -18.40 61.37
CA ARG A 363 33.69 -18.73 60.01
C ARG A 363 32.63 -18.34 58.97
N ARG A 364 31.35 -18.63 59.23
CA ARG A 364 30.22 -18.22 58.38
C ARG A 364 30.03 -16.71 58.33
N SER A 365 30.26 -15.98 59.44
CA SER A 365 30.16 -14.51 59.40
C SER A 365 31.28 -13.88 58.57
N ALA A 366 32.49 -14.43 58.65
CA ALA A 366 33.62 -14.01 57.81
C ALA A 366 33.36 -14.35 56.34
N GLU A 367 32.80 -15.53 56.06
CA GLU A 367 32.41 -15.97 54.71
C GLU A 367 31.32 -15.06 54.11
N ARG A 368 30.30 -14.67 54.88
CA ARG A 368 29.29 -13.70 54.44
C ARG A 368 29.87 -12.32 54.13
N LEU A 369 30.80 -11.83 54.93
CA LEU A 369 31.49 -10.56 54.67
C LEU A 369 32.35 -10.66 53.40
N ALA A 370 32.99 -11.80 53.16
CA ALA A 370 33.75 -12.05 51.94
C ALA A 370 32.85 -12.13 50.70
N ILE A 371 31.66 -12.75 50.80
CA ILE A 371 30.65 -12.79 49.73
C ILE A 371 30.14 -11.37 49.44
N LEU A 372 29.74 -10.60 50.45
CA LEU A 372 29.31 -9.20 50.28
C LEU A 372 30.40 -8.32 49.64
N ALA A 373 31.66 -8.49 50.04
CA ALA A 373 32.77 -7.77 49.43
C ALA A 373 32.99 -8.19 47.97
N ARG A 374 32.82 -9.47 47.65
CA ARG A 374 32.90 -9.99 46.28
C ARG A 374 31.75 -9.45 45.42
N ASP A 375 30.54 -9.37 45.96
CA ASP A 375 29.37 -8.81 45.28
C ASP A 375 29.54 -7.32 45.00
N GLN A 376 30.03 -6.55 45.99
CA GLN A 376 30.37 -5.14 45.78
C GLN A 376 31.45 -4.96 44.70
N ALA A 377 32.47 -5.84 44.67
CA ALA A 377 33.50 -5.80 43.64
C ALA A 377 32.95 -6.16 42.25
N VAL A 378 32.04 -7.14 42.14
CA VAL A 378 31.38 -7.50 40.88
C VAL A 378 30.49 -6.35 40.41
N LYS A 379 29.72 -5.73 41.30
CA LYS A 379 28.88 -4.56 40.99
C LYS A 379 29.73 -3.38 40.50
N ALA A 380 30.80 -3.05 41.19
CA ALA A 380 31.74 -2.00 40.78
C ALA A 380 32.39 -2.30 39.42
N LYS A 381 32.73 -3.57 39.15
CA LYS A 381 33.28 -4.00 37.86
C LYS A 381 32.27 -3.86 36.73
N LEU A 382 31.01 -4.23 36.95
CA LEU A 382 29.93 -4.07 35.97
C LEU A 382 29.63 -2.60 35.71
N GLU A 383 29.61 -1.77 36.75
CA GLU A 383 29.43 -0.32 36.62
C GLU A 383 30.58 0.33 35.85
N LEU A 384 31.82 -0.13 36.06
CA LEU A 384 32.97 0.30 35.26
C LEU A 384 32.85 -0.11 33.78
N GLU A 385 32.44 -1.34 33.48
CA GLU A 385 32.24 -1.78 32.09
C GLU A 385 31.09 -1.04 31.41
N ARG A 386 30.00 -0.75 32.13
CA ARG A 386 28.91 0.11 31.65
C ARG A 386 29.43 1.50 31.29
N LEU A 387 30.21 2.14 32.17
CA LEU A 387 30.78 3.47 31.90
C LEU A 387 31.75 3.45 30.71
N LYS A 388 32.50 2.37 30.50
CA LYS A 388 33.35 2.20 29.30
C LYS A 388 32.52 2.10 28.02
N LEU A 389 31.41 1.38 28.04
CA LEU A 389 30.50 1.27 26.90
C LEU A 389 29.81 2.61 26.60
N GLU A 390 29.36 3.33 27.64
CA GLU A 390 28.82 4.69 27.50
C GLU A 390 29.87 5.63 26.88
N LEU A 391 31.12 5.59 27.33
CA LEU A 391 32.22 6.38 26.76
C LEU A 391 32.46 6.02 25.28
N ALA A 392 32.57 4.73 24.95
CA ALA A 392 32.77 4.28 23.56
C ALA A 392 31.61 4.69 22.64
N ALA A 393 30.36 4.62 23.12
CA ALA A 393 29.19 5.09 22.38
C ALA A 393 29.24 6.60 22.12
N THR A 394 29.68 7.40 23.11
CA THR A 394 29.86 8.85 22.91
C THR A 394 30.98 9.17 21.93
N GLU A 395 32.09 8.41 21.93
CA GLU A 395 33.18 8.59 20.96
C GLU A 395 32.72 8.29 19.53
N ILE A 396 31.94 7.22 19.33
CA ILE A 396 31.34 6.88 18.03
C ILE A 396 30.38 7.97 17.58
N ALA A 397 29.50 8.45 18.46
CA ALA A 397 28.55 9.52 18.14
C ALA A 397 29.26 10.83 17.75
N VAL A 398 30.33 11.20 18.45
CA VAL A 398 31.17 12.37 18.10
C VAL A 398 31.82 12.18 16.73
N LYS A 399 32.36 10.99 16.43
CA LYS A 399 32.96 10.70 15.13
C LYS A 399 31.93 10.76 13.99
N GLN A 400 30.75 10.19 14.18
CA GLN A 400 29.65 10.26 13.20
C GLN A 400 29.17 11.71 12.99
N ALA A 401 29.06 12.50 14.06
CA ALA A 401 28.72 13.92 13.95
C ALA A 401 29.78 14.73 13.18
N GLN A 402 31.07 14.42 13.38
CA GLN A 402 32.17 15.03 12.62
C GLN A 402 32.13 14.62 11.14
N GLU A 403 31.90 13.34 10.83
CA GLU A 403 31.78 12.86 9.45
C GLU A 403 30.56 13.46 8.74
N TYR A 404 29.43 13.57 9.44
CA TYR A 404 28.23 14.24 8.93
C TYR A 404 28.48 15.73 8.66
N ALA A 405 29.11 16.45 9.58
CA ALA A 405 29.49 17.84 9.39
C ALA A 405 30.43 18.01 8.18
N ALA A 406 31.40 17.11 7.99
CA ALA A 406 32.30 17.12 6.84
C ALA A 406 31.56 16.84 5.51
N ARG A 407 30.61 15.90 5.49
CA ARG A 407 29.76 15.62 4.31
C ARG A 407 28.89 16.82 3.95
N ASN A 408 28.25 17.44 4.94
CA ASN A 408 27.41 18.63 4.70
C ASN A 408 28.23 19.83 4.22
N ALA A 409 29.44 20.04 4.77
CA ALA A 409 30.35 21.06 4.27
C ALA A 409 30.75 20.79 2.81
N THR A 410 30.97 19.53 2.45
CA THR A 410 31.29 19.13 1.06
C THR A 410 30.12 19.36 0.11
N LEU A 411 28.89 19.01 0.51
CA LEU A 411 27.68 19.25 -0.27
C LEU A 411 27.40 20.75 -0.46
N LEU A 412 27.63 21.57 0.56
CA LEU A 412 27.50 23.02 0.47
C LEU A 412 28.51 23.59 -0.54
N LEU A 413 29.78 23.20 -0.45
CA LEU A 413 30.82 23.61 -1.39
C LEU A 413 30.52 23.15 -2.83
N GLN A 414 29.94 21.95 -2.99
CA GLN A 414 29.54 21.43 -4.29
C GLN A 414 28.37 22.25 -4.88
N SER A 415 27.37 22.59 -4.08
CA SER A 415 26.26 23.46 -4.49
C SER A 415 26.77 24.85 -4.92
N GLU A 416 27.66 25.47 -4.14
CA GLU A 416 28.29 26.75 -4.50
C GLU A 416 29.11 26.67 -5.80
N LEU A 417 29.82 25.55 -6.01
CA LEU A 417 30.58 25.30 -7.24
C LEU A 417 29.66 25.15 -8.45
N ASP A 418 28.53 24.45 -8.31
CA ASP A 418 27.54 24.26 -9.36
C ASP A 418 26.83 25.57 -9.72
N GLU A 419 26.50 26.40 -8.72
CA GLU A 419 25.97 27.75 -8.94
C GLU A 419 26.99 28.64 -9.67
N LEU A 420 28.28 28.60 -9.27
CA LEU A 420 29.34 29.32 -9.95
C LEU A 420 29.53 28.87 -11.40
N ASN A 421 29.45 27.56 -11.66
CA ASN A 421 29.57 26.99 -12.99
C ASN A 421 28.37 27.36 -13.88
N TRP A 422 27.16 27.34 -13.32
CA TRP A 422 25.95 27.83 -13.98
C TRP A 422 26.11 29.31 -14.37
N THR A 423 26.57 30.14 -13.44
CA THR A 423 26.77 31.58 -13.65
C THR A 423 27.81 31.85 -14.74
N LYS A 424 28.93 31.10 -14.75
CA LYS A 424 29.94 31.15 -15.83
C LYS A 424 29.34 30.75 -17.18
N ARG A 425 28.45 29.76 -17.22
CA ARG A 425 27.77 29.31 -18.46
C ARG A 425 26.87 30.40 -19.02
N GLU A 426 26.08 31.06 -18.18
CA GLU A 426 25.20 32.16 -18.58
C GLU A 426 26.00 33.39 -19.05
N LEU A 427 27.10 33.72 -18.37
CA LEU A 427 27.97 34.83 -18.78
C LEU A 427 28.63 34.58 -20.15
N ARG A 428 28.99 33.32 -20.46
CA ARG A 428 29.45 32.92 -21.80
C ARG A 428 28.36 33.06 -22.86
N LYS A 429 27.09 32.72 -22.55
CA LYS A 429 25.95 32.93 -23.46
C LYS A 429 25.73 34.43 -23.71
N ALA A 430 25.71 35.25 -22.66
CA ALA A 430 25.55 36.70 -22.78
C ALA A 430 26.66 37.35 -23.62
N ARG A 431 27.93 36.95 -23.42
CA ARG A 431 29.06 37.41 -24.27
C ARG A 431 28.91 37.03 -25.73
N LYS A 432 28.39 35.83 -26.04
CA LYS A 432 28.12 35.42 -27.43
C LYS A 432 27.03 36.28 -28.06
N ILE A 433 25.99 36.65 -27.31
CA ILE A 433 24.92 37.55 -27.77
C ILE A 433 25.47 38.95 -28.02
N LEU A 434 26.22 39.54 -27.08
CA LEU A 434 26.80 40.87 -27.24
C LEU A 434 27.74 40.98 -28.45
N ARG A 435 28.51 39.93 -28.77
CA ARG A 435 29.35 39.90 -29.99
C ARG A 435 28.54 39.86 -31.29
N ARG A 436 27.28 39.40 -31.26
CA ARG A 436 26.39 39.36 -32.43
C ARG A 436 25.62 40.66 -32.63
N ILE A 437 25.50 41.50 -31.60
CA ILE A 437 24.95 42.84 -31.74
C ILE A 437 26.00 43.69 -32.47
N ARG A 438 25.92 43.69 -33.79
CA ARG A 438 26.65 44.64 -34.65
C ARG A 438 26.18 46.02 -34.26
N VAL A 439 27.08 46.88 -33.80
CA VAL A 439 26.79 48.31 -33.59
C VAL A 439 26.42 48.87 -34.96
N VAL A 440 25.13 49.05 -35.21
CA VAL A 440 24.63 49.76 -36.39
C VAL A 440 25.02 51.22 -36.18
N PRO A 441 25.80 51.83 -37.09
CA PRO A 441 26.14 53.23 -36.98
C PRO A 441 24.86 54.07 -36.97
N GLN A 442 24.82 55.00 -36.03
CA GLN A 442 23.69 55.82 -35.68
C GLN A 442 23.51 56.92 -36.74
N GLU A 443 22.96 56.57 -37.90
CA GLU A 443 22.52 57.53 -38.89
C GLU A 443 21.03 57.32 -39.21
N GLU A 444 20.28 58.41 -39.04
CA GLU A 444 18.89 58.65 -39.47
C GLU A 444 17.76 57.96 -38.68
N THR A 445 17.48 58.47 -37.48
CA THR A 445 16.17 58.32 -36.83
C THR A 445 15.13 59.23 -37.49
N THR A 446 14.35 58.66 -38.41
CA THR A 446 13.12 59.29 -38.89
C THR A 446 11.98 58.91 -37.94
N TYR A 447 11.37 59.92 -37.31
CA TYR A 447 10.27 59.79 -36.37
C TYR A 447 8.99 59.40 -37.15
N ILE A 448 8.45 58.19 -36.93
CA ILE A 448 7.15 57.79 -37.47
C ILE A 448 6.18 57.58 -36.31
N GLY A 449 5.05 58.26 -36.42
CA GLY A 449 4.02 58.38 -35.40
C GLY A 449 3.25 57.09 -35.12
N SER A 450 2.52 57.17 -34.01
CA SER A 450 1.56 56.22 -33.45
C SER A 450 0.87 55.32 -34.49
N GLY A 451 1.34 54.08 -34.60
CA GLY A 451 0.69 53.00 -35.32
C GLY A 451 1.00 51.69 -34.59
N GLN A 452 -0.04 50.90 -34.34
CA GLN A 452 0.00 49.62 -33.62
C GLN A 452 1.13 48.71 -34.13
N LEU A 453 1.89 48.14 -33.19
CA LEU A 453 2.91 47.13 -33.49
C LEU A 453 2.23 45.84 -33.99
N PRO A 454 2.70 45.23 -35.10
CA PRO A 454 2.20 43.95 -35.57
C PRO A 454 2.58 42.81 -34.61
N MET A 455 1.58 41.99 -34.27
CA MET A 455 1.65 40.85 -33.33
C MET A 455 2.68 39.76 -33.71
N GLU A 456 3.17 39.75 -34.95
CA GLU A 456 4.04 38.69 -35.49
C GLU A 456 5.48 38.72 -34.95
N LEU A 457 5.87 39.75 -34.21
CA LEU A 457 7.18 39.84 -33.55
C LEU A 457 7.21 39.28 -32.12
N ILE A 458 6.06 38.88 -31.57
CA ILE A 458 5.96 38.32 -30.21
C ILE A 458 6.25 36.80 -30.20
N ASP A 459 6.06 36.11 -31.33
CA ASP A 459 6.20 34.64 -31.43
C ASP A 459 7.66 34.12 -31.41
N GLN A 460 8.66 35.00 -31.33
CA GLN A 460 10.07 34.58 -31.21
C GLN A 460 10.63 34.64 -29.77
N LEU A 461 9.80 34.95 -28.77
CA LEU A 461 10.19 34.84 -27.35
C LEU A 461 9.78 33.47 -26.82
N VAL A 462 10.66 32.51 -27.05
CA VAL A 462 10.59 31.13 -26.54
C VAL A 462 10.30 31.12 -25.03
N TYR A 463 9.13 30.59 -24.68
CA TYR A 463 8.75 30.22 -23.33
C TYR A 463 9.60 29.01 -22.90
N THR A 464 10.45 29.17 -21.88
CA THR A 464 11.01 28.03 -21.14
C THR A 464 10.34 27.98 -19.78
N GLU A 465 9.65 26.87 -19.52
CA GLU A 465 8.72 26.60 -18.42
C GLU A 465 9.31 26.67 -16.99
N GLN A 466 10.60 27.00 -16.82
CA GLN A 466 11.31 26.91 -15.54
C GLN A 466 11.82 28.25 -14.96
N SER A 467 11.33 29.39 -15.44
CA SER A 467 11.68 30.67 -14.79
C SER A 467 10.48 31.58 -14.65
N GLN A 468 9.95 31.67 -13.43
CA GLN A 468 9.15 32.82 -12.97
C GLN A 468 10.04 34.08 -12.96
N LYS A 469 10.33 34.64 -14.13
CA LYS A 469 10.90 35.99 -14.25
C LYS A 469 9.91 36.85 -15.02
N ALA A 470 9.38 37.85 -14.31
CA ALA A 470 8.46 38.84 -14.86
C ALA A 470 9.02 39.45 -16.15
N LEU A 471 8.23 39.41 -17.22
CA LEU A 471 8.50 40.15 -18.43
C LEU A 471 8.44 41.65 -18.10
N LEU A 472 9.58 42.32 -18.21
CA LEU A 472 9.70 43.77 -18.04
C LEU A 472 9.78 44.41 -19.42
N TYR A 473 8.93 45.40 -19.69
CA TYR A 473 9.06 46.25 -20.87
C TYR A 473 9.56 47.64 -20.45
N LYS A 474 10.33 48.28 -21.34
CA LYS A 474 10.99 49.57 -21.08
C LYS A 474 10.21 50.69 -21.72
N VAL A 475 9.70 51.63 -20.92
CA VAL A 475 9.10 52.88 -21.42
C VAL A 475 9.85 54.04 -20.76
N GLN A 476 10.37 54.96 -21.58
CA GLN A 476 11.08 56.15 -21.12
C GLN A 476 12.17 55.89 -20.06
N GLY A 477 12.98 54.84 -20.25
CA GLY A 477 14.12 54.58 -19.39
C GLY A 477 13.84 53.76 -18.12
N THR A 478 12.57 53.48 -17.80
CA THR A 478 12.19 52.64 -16.63
C THR A 478 11.52 51.34 -17.06
N TYR A 479 11.83 50.25 -16.35
CA TYR A 479 11.28 48.92 -16.59
C TYR A 479 10.06 48.66 -15.69
N ARG A 480 8.95 48.16 -16.25
CA ARG A 480 7.74 47.82 -15.49
C ARG A 480 7.26 46.38 -15.78
N PRO A 481 6.70 45.68 -14.77
CA PRO A 481 6.23 44.30 -14.91
C PRO A 481 4.92 44.19 -15.68
N LEU A 482 4.83 43.20 -16.57
CA LEU A 482 3.64 42.86 -17.34
C LEU A 482 2.70 42.01 -16.48
N MET A 483 1.53 42.54 -16.11
CA MET A 483 0.51 41.83 -15.33
C MET A 483 -0.57 41.28 -16.27
N TYR A 484 -0.79 39.96 -16.26
CA TYR A 484 -1.92 39.32 -16.95
C TYR A 484 -3.11 39.22 -15.98
N TYR A 485 -4.28 39.71 -16.40
CA TYR A 485 -5.54 39.44 -15.72
C TYR A 485 -6.25 38.30 -16.45
N SER A 486 -6.44 37.17 -15.75
CA SER A 486 -7.35 36.10 -16.19
C SER A 486 -8.78 36.56 -15.90
N ASN A 487 -9.62 36.64 -16.93
CA ASN A 487 -11.06 36.76 -16.76
C ASN A 487 -11.67 35.36 -16.89
N ASP A 488 -11.87 34.70 -15.75
CA ASP A 488 -12.70 33.50 -15.65
C ASP A 488 -14.10 33.90 -15.15
N GLN A 489 -15.02 34.13 -16.08
CA GLN A 489 -16.46 33.90 -15.92
C GLN A 489 -17.04 33.58 -17.31
N ASP A 490 -17.28 32.30 -17.57
CA ASP A 490 -18.47 31.75 -18.24
C ASP A 490 -18.58 30.24 -17.95
#